data_AF-K9T8Q6-F1
#
_entry.id   AF-K9T8Q6-F1
#
_cell.length_a   1.000
_cell.length_b   1.000
_cell.length_c   1.000
_cell.angle_alpha   90.00
_cell.angle_beta   90.00
_cell.angle_gamma   90.00
#
_symmetry.space_group_name_H-M   'P 1'
#
loop_
_entity.id
_entity.type
_entity.pdbx_description
1 polymer ?
#
loop_
_entity_poly.entity_id
_entity_poly.type
_entity_poly.pdbx_seq_one_letter_code
_entity_poly.pdbx_strand_id
1 'polypeptide(L)'
;MSLKIDLLEQSFESVKQREAEFTTQFYANLFSDYPIVKPLFANTHMEEQGKKLFASLVLVVDALRKPEVLENALKGLGTRHVQYGVLPQHYPMVGGALLKTFEALLGSDWTPELKQAWIDAYGSVTQLMLEGADYPSEILKPVET
;
A
#
# COMPACT_ATOMS: atom_id res chain seq x y z
N MET A 1 9.72 5.18 -15.07
CA MET A 1 10.78 4.14 -14.94
C MET A 1 10.12 2.77 -14.97
N SER A 2 10.80 1.75 -15.49
CA SER A 2 10.29 0.37 -15.42
C SER A 2 10.46 -0.16 -14.00
N LEU A 3 9.45 -0.88 -13.48
CA LEU A 3 9.52 -1.51 -12.17
C LEU A 3 10.63 -2.57 -12.10
N LYS A 4 11.27 -2.68 -10.94
CA LYS A 4 12.27 -3.72 -10.62
C LYS A 4 11.57 -4.99 -10.12
N ILE A 5 10.80 -5.63 -11.00
CA ILE A 5 9.88 -6.72 -10.64
C ILE A 5 10.58 -7.86 -9.87
N ASP A 6 11.77 -8.29 -10.32
CA ASP A 6 12.50 -9.38 -9.66
C ASP A 6 12.83 -9.07 -8.19
N LEU A 7 13.21 -7.81 -7.87
CA LEU A 7 13.49 -7.39 -6.50
C LEU A 7 12.23 -7.37 -5.63
N LEU A 8 11.11 -6.93 -6.20
CA LEU A 8 9.82 -6.89 -5.52
C LEU A 8 9.32 -8.30 -5.19
N GLU A 9 9.35 -9.20 -6.18
CA GLU A 9 8.94 -10.61 -6.02
C GLU A 9 9.82 -11.32 -4.96
N GLN A 10 11.15 -11.20 -5.08
CA GLN A 10 12.08 -11.86 -4.16
C GLN A 10 11.96 -11.35 -2.72
N SER A 11 11.93 -10.03 -2.54
CA SER A 11 11.81 -9.43 -1.19
C SER A 11 10.46 -9.71 -0.55
N PHE A 12 9.38 -9.76 -1.34
CA PHE A 12 8.05 -10.10 -0.83
C PHE A 12 7.96 -11.57 -0.43
N GLU A 13 8.58 -12.48 -1.19
CA GLU A 13 8.62 -13.91 -0.85
C GLU A 13 9.25 -14.15 0.53
N SER A 14 10.32 -13.41 0.88
CA SER A 14 10.95 -13.48 2.21
C SER A 14 10.04 -13.08 3.38
N VAL A 15 8.96 -12.32 3.13
CA VAL A 15 7.98 -11.94 4.16
C VAL A 15 6.64 -12.67 4.03
N LYS A 16 6.46 -13.49 2.98
CA LYS A 16 5.17 -14.12 2.64
C LYS A 16 4.64 -15.05 3.74
N GLN A 17 5.53 -15.77 4.42
CA GLN A 17 5.19 -16.65 5.55
C GLN A 17 5.05 -15.91 6.90
N ARG A 18 5.25 -14.58 6.91
CA ARG A 18 5.22 -13.72 8.10
C ARG A 18 3.99 -12.79 8.11
N GLU A 19 2.89 -13.19 7.48
CA GLU A 19 1.66 -12.38 7.33
C GLU A 19 1.21 -11.69 8.63
N ALA A 20 1.07 -12.44 9.71
CA ALA A 20 0.57 -11.92 10.98
C ALA A 20 1.53 -10.88 11.59
N GLU A 21 2.84 -11.13 11.52
CA GLU A 21 3.87 -10.20 11.97
C GLU A 21 3.87 -8.93 11.11
N PHE A 22 3.82 -9.09 9.78
CA PHE A 22 3.80 -8.00 8.82
C PHE A 22 2.62 -7.06 9.05
N THR A 23 1.41 -7.62 9.13
CA THR A 23 0.19 -6.81 9.26
C THR A 23 0.08 -6.15 10.62
N THR A 24 0.52 -6.84 11.68
CA THR A 24 0.60 -6.26 13.03
C THR A 24 1.55 -5.06 13.05
N GLN A 25 2.77 -5.22 12.51
CA GLN A 25 3.76 -4.15 12.47
C GLN A 25 3.33 -3.00 11.56
N PHE A 26 2.71 -3.30 10.41
CA PHE A 26 2.14 -2.29 9.52
C PHE A 26 1.11 -1.40 10.21
N TYR A 27 0.10 -1.97 10.87
CA TYR A 27 -0.93 -1.16 11.53
C TYR A 27 -0.38 -0.44 12.75
N ALA A 28 0.57 -1.03 13.48
CA ALA A 28 1.28 -0.34 14.55
C ALA A 28 2.02 0.90 14.04
N ASN A 29 2.79 0.76 12.95
CA ASN A 29 3.48 1.87 12.29
C ASN A 29 2.49 2.94 11.80
N LEU A 30 1.44 2.55 11.07
CA LEU A 30 0.45 3.46 10.51
C LEU A 30 -0.24 4.28 11.61
N PHE A 31 -0.69 3.63 12.67
CA PHE A 31 -1.46 4.28 13.74
C PHE A 31 -0.61 5.06 14.74
N SER A 32 0.67 4.71 14.86
CA SER A 32 1.66 5.48 15.62
C SER A 32 2.04 6.77 14.89
N ASP A 33 2.41 6.65 13.61
CA ASP A 33 2.95 7.76 12.84
C ASP A 33 1.83 8.70 12.32
N TYR A 34 0.64 8.14 12.05
CA TYR A 34 -0.50 8.86 11.48
C TYR A 34 -1.81 8.58 12.24
N PRO A 35 -1.94 9.00 13.50
CA PRO A 35 -3.16 8.75 14.29
C PRO A 35 -4.43 9.30 13.64
N ILE A 36 -4.32 10.28 12.73
CA ILE A 36 -5.43 10.85 11.96
C ILE A 36 -6.17 9.81 11.09
N VAL A 37 -5.54 8.69 10.72
CA VAL A 37 -6.22 7.64 9.92
C VAL A 37 -7.00 6.65 10.77
N LYS A 38 -6.80 6.61 12.10
CA LYS A 38 -7.51 5.68 13.00
C LYS A 38 -9.04 5.70 12.84
N PRO A 39 -9.71 6.86 12.68
CA PRO A 39 -11.16 6.91 12.48
C PRO A 39 -11.66 6.11 11.27
N LEU A 40 -10.86 5.96 10.21
CA LEU A 40 -11.20 5.14 9.04
C LEU A 40 -11.37 3.65 9.39
N PHE A 41 -10.79 3.22 10.50
CA PHE A 41 -10.78 1.83 10.98
C PHE A 41 -11.63 1.61 12.24
N ALA A 42 -12.37 2.63 12.71
CA ALA A 42 -13.07 2.59 14.00
C ALA A 42 -14.10 1.45 14.12
N ASN A 43 -14.69 1.04 12.99
CA ASN A 43 -15.68 -0.04 12.91
C ASN A 43 -15.15 -1.26 12.15
N THR A 44 -13.83 -1.46 12.15
CA THR A 44 -13.17 -2.51 11.39
C THR A 44 -12.64 -3.60 12.31
N HIS A 45 -12.90 -4.86 11.97
CA HIS A 45 -12.26 -5.98 12.64
C HIS A 45 -10.81 -6.10 12.17
N MET A 46 -9.86 -5.67 13.01
CA MET A 46 -8.47 -5.45 12.60
C MET A 46 -7.73 -6.73 12.19
N GLU A 47 -8.08 -7.89 12.74
CA GLU A 47 -7.48 -9.16 12.33
C GLU A 47 -7.84 -9.51 10.88
N GLU A 48 -9.12 -9.44 10.53
CA GLU A 48 -9.59 -9.62 9.16
C GLU A 48 -9.02 -8.57 8.21
N GLN A 49 -8.90 -7.33 8.68
CA GLN A 49 -8.33 -6.25 7.90
C GLN A 49 -6.83 -6.43 7.61
N GLY A 50 -6.08 -7.03 8.55
CA GLY A 50 -4.72 -7.52 8.32
C GLY A 50 -4.69 -8.52 7.17
N LYS A 51 -5.51 -9.57 7.24
CA LYS A 51 -5.60 -10.61 6.20
C LYS A 51 -5.94 -10.03 4.82
N LYS A 52 -6.91 -9.11 4.77
CA LYS A 52 -7.32 -8.41 3.52
C LYS A 52 -6.19 -7.58 2.93
N LEU A 53 -5.45 -6.84 3.77
CA LEU A 53 -4.30 -6.07 3.32
C LEU A 53 -3.23 -6.99 2.72
N PHE A 54 -2.85 -8.04 3.46
CA PHE A 54 -1.79 -8.93 3.02
C PHE A 54 -2.15 -9.69 1.74
N ALA A 55 -3.38 -10.20 1.64
CA ALA A 55 -3.89 -10.82 0.41
C ALA A 55 -3.89 -9.85 -0.78
N SER A 56 -4.18 -8.56 -0.55
CA SER A 56 -4.10 -7.54 -1.60
C SER A 56 -2.66 -7.30 -2.07
N LEU A 57 -1.69 -7.28 -1.14
CA LEU A 57 -0.27 -7.18 -1.49
C LEU A 57 0.22 -8.40 -2.28
N VAL A 58 -0.16 -9.61 -1.88
CA VAL A 58 0.14 -10.85 -2.62
C VAL A 58 -0.38 -10.74 -4.05
N LEU A 59 -1.65 -10.36 -4.22
CA LEU A 59 -2.26 -10.22 -5.55
C LEU A 59 -1.52 -9.20 -6.42
N VAL A 60 -1.15 -8.06 -5.85
CA VAL A 60 -0.41 -7.01 -6.57
C VAL A 60 0.95 -7.53 -7.03
N VAL A 61 1.71 -8.17 -6.13
CA VAL A 61 3.04 -8.71 -6.44
C VAL A 61 2.95 -9.82 -7.50
N ASP A 62 2.03 -10.78 -7.34
CA ASP A 62 1.81 -11.88 -8.29
C ASP A 62 1.35 -11.40 -9.68
N ALA A 63 0.80 -10.18 -9.77
CA ALA A 63 0.31 -9.58 -11.01
C ALA A 63 1.23 -8.50 -11.59
N LEU A 64 2.43 -8.26 -11.04
CA LEU A 64 3.37 -7.24 -11.55
C LEU A 64 3.74 -7.45 -13.03
N ARG A 65 3.70 -8.70 -13.51
CA ARG A 65 3.98 -9.07 -14.92
C ARG A 65 2.73 -9.10 -15.81
N LYS A 66 1.56 -8.72 -15.27
CA LYS A 66 0.25 -8.74 -15.95
C LYS A 66 -0.39 -7.34 -15.88
N PRO A 67 0.15 -6.35 -16.60
CA PRO A 67 -0.19 -4.93 -16.41
C PRO A 67 -1.68 -4.64 -16.58
N GLU A 68 -2.33 -5.21 -17.60
CA GLU A 68 -3.77 -4.98 -17.86
C GLU A 68 -4.67 -5.53 -16.75
N VAL A 69 -4.30 -6.66 -16.15
CA VAL A 69 -5.05 -7.27 -15.04
C VAL A 69 -4.87 -6.43 -13.79
N LEU A 70 -3.63 -6.01 -13.52
CA LEU A 70 -3.28 -5.20 -12.36
C LEU A 70 -3.95 -3.82 -12.42
N GLU A 71 -3.95 -3.17 -13.58
CA GLU A 71 -4.59 -1.88 -13.80
C GLU A 71 -6.09 -1.92 -13.45
N ASN A 72 -6.84 -2.84 -14.03
CA ASN A 72 -8.27 -2.96 -13.79
C ASN A 72 -8.58 -3.26 -12.32
N ALA A 73 -7.79 -4.15 -11.69
CA ALA A 73 -7.95 -4.49 -10.29
C ALA A 73 -7.70 -3.30 -9.36
N LEU A 74 -6.63 -2.53 -9.62
CA LEU A 74 -6.26 -1.36 -8.82
C LEU A 74 -7.22 -0.19 -8.98
N LYS A 75 -7.69 0.08 -10.20
CA LYS A 75 -8.73 1.11 -10.43
C LYS A 75 -9.99 0.77 -9.65
N GLY A 76 -10.48 -0.46 -9.75
CA GLY A 76 -11.64 -0.91 -8.98
C GLY A 76 -11.41 -0.92 -7.46
N LEU A 77 -10.19 -1.15 -7.00
CA LEU A 77 -9.82 -1.03 -5.59
C LEU A 77 -9.88 0.44 -5.13
N GLY A 78 -9.40 1.37 -5.95
CA GLY A 78 -9.50 2.81 -5.74
C GLY A 78 -10.94 3.29 -5.59
N THR A 79 -11.84 2.86 -6.47
CA THR A 79 -13.28 3.16 -6.37
C THR A 79 -13.87 2.74 -5.01
N ARG A 80 -13.49 1.55 -4.51
CA ARG A 80 -13.93 1.09 -3.19
C ARG A 80 -13.32 1.91 -2.04
N HIS A 81 -12.07 2.35 -2.17
CA HIS A 81 -11.41 3.16 -1.15
C HIS A 81 -12.11 4.50 -0.90
N VAL A 82 -12.72 5.08 -1.93
CA VAL A 82 -13.57 6.28 -1.79
C VAL A 82 -14.76 5.99 -0.89
N GLN A 83 -15.41 4.84 -1.04
CA GLN A 83 -16.55 4.43 -0.21
C GLN A 83 -16.16 4.21 1.25
N TYR A 84 -14.88 3.94 1.52
CA TYR A 84 -14.33 3.82 2.87
C TYR A 84 -13.92 5.18 3.48
N GLY A 85 -14.11 6.29 2.75
CA GLY A 85 -13.71 7.62 3.19
C GLY A 85 -12.21 7.90 3.04
N VAL A 86 -11.48 7.08 2.27
CA VAL A 86 -10.06 7.33 2.00
C VAL A 86 -9.95 8.55 1.08
N LEU A 87 -9.00 9.44 1.39
CA LEU A 87 -8.67 10.65 0.63
C LEU A 87 -7.26 10.53 0.04
N PRO A 88 -6.91 11.29 -1.01
CA PRO A 88 -5.57 11.29 -1.61
C PRO A 88 -4.44 11.47 -0.59
N GLN A 89 -4.64 12.33 0.42
CA GLN A 89 -3.67 12.58 1.48
C GLN A 89 -3.34 11.36 2.37
N HIS A 90 -4.19 10.33 2.39
CA HIS A 90 -3.95 9.12 3.19
C HIS A 90 -2.98 8.15 2.49
N TYR A 91 -2.83 8.22 1.17
CA TYR A 91 -1.96 7.30 0.43
C TYR A 91 -0.49 7.44 0.84
N PRO A 92 0.12 8.65 0.91
CA PRO A 92 1.49 8.79 1.40
C PRO A 92 1.72 8.22 2.81
N MET A 93 0.71 8.31 3.70
CA MET A 93 0.77 7.78 5.07
C MET A 93 0.86 6.24 5.08
N VAL A 94 0.04 5.59 4.25
CA VAL A 94 0.06 4.14 4.05
C VAL A 94 1.39 3.70 3.44
N GLY A 95 1.89 4.43 2.43
CA GLY A 95 3.20 4.17 1.82
C GLY A 95 4.35 4.24 2.82
N GLY A 96 4.37 5.27 3.67
CA GLY A 96 5.37 5.41 4.73
C GLY A 96 5.35 4.23 5.71
N ALA A 97 4.16 3.84 6.19
CA ALA A 97 4.01 2.70 7.10
C ALA A 97 4.44 1.37 6.44
N LEU A 98 4.10 1.18 5.16
CA LEU A 98 4.47 -0.02 4.40
C LEU A 98 5.99 -0.15 4.25
N LEU A 99 6.67 0.92 3.84
CA LEU A 99 8.12 0.93 3.68
C LEU A 99 8.85 0.68 5.02
N LYS A 100 8.37 1.29 6.11
CA LYS A 100 8.91 1.08 7.46
C LYS A 100 8.74 -0.37 7.94
N THR A 101 7.64 -1.02 7.58
CA THR A 101 7.44 -2.45 7.86
C THR A 101 8.40 -3.33 7.07
N PHE A 102 8.58 -3.09 5.76
CA PHE A 102 9.56 -3.84 4.98
C PHE A 102 10.99 -3.66 5.51
N GLU A 103 11.38 -2.44 5.84
CA GLU A 103 12.68 -2.12 6.43
C GLU A 103 12.93 -2.93 7.71
N ALA A 104 11.95 -2.96 8.62
CA ALA A 104 12.06 -3.68 9.87
C ALA A 104 12.14 -5.21 9.70
N LEU A 105 11.37 -5.78 8.77
CA LEU A 105 11.31 -7.23 8.58
C LEU A 105 12.45 -7.80 7.75
N LEU A 106 12.96 -7.03 6.78
CA LEU A 106 14.05 -7.44 5.89
C LEU A 106 15.43 -7.09 6.46
N GLY A 107 15.53 -6.11 7.36
CA GLY A 107 16.76 -5.80 8.07
C GLY A 107 17.92 -5.50 7.12
N SER A 108 18.98 -6.30 7.17
CA SER A 108 20.15 -6.13 6.29
C SER A 108 19.86 -6.26 4.81
N ASP A 109 18.78 -6.97 4.44
CA ASP A 109 18.37 -7.17 3.05
C ASP A 109 17.63 -5.94 2.48
N TRP A 110 17.28 -4.97 3.34
CA TRP A 110 16.65 -3.70 2.93
C TRP A 110 17.67 -2.70 2.39
N THR A 111 18.13 -2.94 1.16
CA THR A 111 19.10 -2.08 0.49
C THR A 111 18.46 -0.79 -0.05
N PRO A 112 19.26 0.26 -0.34
CA PRO A 112 18.75 1.47 -0.99
C PRO A 112 18.07 1.21 -2.35
N GLU A 113 18.56 0.25 -3.12
CA GLU A 113 17.93 -0.14 -4.39
C GLU A 113 16.57 -0.78 -4.16
N LEU A 114 16.46 -1.69 -3.18
CA LEU A 114 15.20 -2.33 -2.85
C LEU A 114 14.17 -1.31 -2.31
N LYS A 115 14.62 -0.38 -1.47
CA LYS A 115 13.79 0.73 -1.00
C LYS A 115 13.23 1.55 -2.17
N GLN A 116 14.08 1.92 -3.14
CA GLN A 116 13.63 2.66 -4.31
C GLN A 116 12.65 1.86 -5.16
N ALA A 117 12.89 0.55 -5.33
CA ALA A 117 11.97 -0.34 -6.05
C ALA A 117 10.56 -0.35 -5.42
N TRP A 118 10.47 -0.45 -4.09
CA TRP A 118 9.18 -0.39 -3.39
C TRP A 118 8.53 0.99 -3.42
N ILE A 119 9.31 2.08 -3.39
CA ILE A 119 8.79 3.45 -3.60
C ILE A 119 8.14 3.57 -4.99
N ASP A 120 8.84 3.12 -6.03
CA ASP A 120 8.35 3.20 -7.42
C ASP A 120 7.11 2.32 -7.64
N ALA A 121 7.12 1.11 -7.06
CA ALA A 121 5.98 0.19 -7.11
C ALA A 121 4.76 0.75 -6.38
N TYR A 122 4.95 1.27 -5.17
CA TYR A 122 3.88 1.89 -4.40
C TYR A 122 3.32 3.11 -5.15
N GLY A 123 4.17 3.98 -5.69
CA GLY A 123 3.74 5.12 -6.51
C GLY A 123 2.91 4.72 -7.72
N SER A 124 3.30 3.64 -8.41
CA SER A 124 2.53 3.11 -9.54
C SER A 124 1.17 2.57 -9.11
N VAL A 125 1.11 1.86 -7.98
CA VAL A 125 -0.14 1.35 -7.40
C VAL A 125 -1.07 2.49 -7.01
N THR A 126 -0.57 3.51 -6.31
CA THR A 126 -1.38 4.63 -5.86
C THR A 126 -1.89 5.47 -7.01
N GLN A 127 -1.09 5.68 -8.06
CA GLN A 127 -1.54 6.36 -9.27
C GLN A 127 -2.77 5.65 -9.87
N LEU A 128 -2.70 4.34 -10.08
CA LEU A 128 -3.81 3.58 -10.67
C LEU A 128 -5.06 3.57 -9.77
N MET A 129 -4.88 3.48 -8.45
CA MET A 129 -5.99 3.59 -7.51
C MET A 129 -6.63 4.98 -7.55
N LEU A 130 -5.83 6.05 -7.61
CA LEU A 130 -6.33 7.42 -7.71
C LEU A 130 -7.09 7.67 -9.02
N GLU A 131 -6.61 7.11 -10.14
CA GLU A 131 -7.32 7.14 -11.42
C GLU A 131 -8.70 6.48 -11.35
N GLY A 132 -8.82 5.35 -10.63
CA GLY A 132 -10.10 4.66 -10.46
C GLY A 132 -10.99 5.21 -9.35
N ALA A 133 -10.46 6.06 -8.47
CA ALA A 133 -11.19 6.66 -7.37
C ALA A 133 -12.15 7.77 -7.85
N ASP A 134 -11.89 8.39 -9.00
CA ASP A 134 -12.75 9.44 -9.59
C ASP A 134 -13.17 10.50 -8.55
N TYR A 135 -12.20 10.97 -7.75
CA TYR A 135 -12.46 11.99 -6.74
C TYR A 135 -12.98 13.27 -7.40
N PRO A 136 -13.99 13.95 -6.80
CA PRO A 136 -14.34 15.30 -7.20
C PRO A 136 -13.10 16.20 -7.23
N SER A 137 -13.01 17.06 -8.25
CA SER A 137 -11.86 17.92 -8.49
C SER A 137 -11.43 18.77 -7.28
N GLU A 138 -12.37 19.06 -6.39
CA GLU A 138 -12.22 19.81 -5.15
C GLU A 138 -11.36 19.07 -4.12
N ILE A 139 -11.41 17.73 -4.09
CA ILE A 139 -10.63 16.88 -3.18
C ILE A 139 -9.17 16.74 -3.66
N LEU A 140 -8.93 16.93 -4.96
CA LEU A 140 -7.61 16.84 -5.57
C LEU A 140 -6.80 18.15 -5.44
N LYS A 141 -7.43 19.25 -5.02
CA LYS A 141 -6.73 20.52 -4.84
C LYS A 141 -5.75 20.41 -3.66
N PRO A 142 -4.50 20.88 -3.80
CA PRO A 142 -3.61 21.03 -2.66
C PRO A 142 -4.31 21.91 -1.61
N VAL A 143 -4.23 21.51 -0.34
CA VAL A 143 -4.64 22.38 0.77
C VAL A 143 -3.73 23.60 0.70
N GLU A 144 -4.28 24.77 0.34
CA GLU A 144 -3.57 26.03 0.44
C GLU A 144 -3.14 26.21 1.90
N THR A 145 -1.84 26.20 2.14
CA THR A 145 -1.21 26.49 3.45
C THR A 145 -1.12 27.98 3.69
#